data_AF-A0A371D5N6-F1
#
_entry.id   AF-A0A371D5N6-F1
#
_cell.length_a   1.000
_cell.length_b   1.000
_cell.length_c   1.000
_cell.angle_alpha   90.00
_cell.angle_beta   90.00
_cell.angle_gamma   90.00
#
_symmetry.space_group_name_H-M   'P 1'
#
loop_
_entity.id
_entity.type
_entity.pdbx_description
1 polymer ?
#
loop_
_entity_poly.entity_id
_entity_poly.type
_entity_poly.pdbx_seq_one_letter_code
_entity_poly.pdbx_strand_id
1 'polypeptide(L)'
;MFCVMNCNPANFAELYSAILGWLFNSSAAEQGNVWFGKFMPVVREMSETHYNFFLDEMILIHNEQRVAVLEKRGCRPRMVPLEELRLPRQGGDGSL
;
A
#
# COMPACT_ATOMS: atom_id res chain seq x y z
N MET A 1 12.94 -12.52 12.44
CA MET A 1 12.02 -12.45 13.60
C MET A 1 11.50 -11.04 13.88
N PHE A 2 12.30 -9.96 13.69
CA PHE A 2 11.91 -8.58 14.04
C PHE A 2 10.69 -8.01 13.28
N CYS A 3 10.60 -8.16 11.94
CA CYS A 3 9.44 -7.64 11.18
C CYS A 3 8.12 -8.29 11.60
N VAL A 4 8.10 -9.58 11.91
CA VAL A 4 6.86 -10.26 12.33
C VAL A 4 6.38 -9.72 13.67
N MET A 5 7.28 -9.38 14.60
CA MET A 5 6.88 -8.86 15.90
C MET A 5 6.38 -7.40 15.85
N ASN A 6 6.94 -6.57 14.97
CA ASN A 6 6.66 -5.13 14.94
C ASN A 6 5.75 -4.69 13.77
N CYS A 7 5.61 -5.51 12.73
CA CYS A 7 4.90 -5.15 11.50
C CYS A 7 3.73 -6.10 11.20
N ASN A 8 3.33 -6.96 12.14
CA ASN A 8 2.13 -7.78 11.99
C ASN A 8 0.88 -6.86 11.97
N PRO A 9 0.10 -6.82 10.88
CA PRO A 9 -1.10 -5.98 10.79
C PRO A 9 -2.13 -6.27 11.90
N ALA A 10 -2.14 -7.49 12.45
CA ALA A 10 -3.02 -7.86 13.56
C ALA A 10 -2.72 -7.14 14.87
N ASN A 11 -1.55 -6.50 15.00
CA ASN A 11 -1.20 -5.71 16.17
C ASN A 11 -1.76 -4.27 16.11
N PHE A 12 -2.38 -3.87 14.98
CA PHE A 12 -2.87 -2.52 14.73
C PHE A 12 -4.39 -2.55 14.57
N ALA A 13 -5.10 -2.26 15.67
CA ALA A 13 -6.56 -2.34 15.71
C ALA A 13 -7.23 -1.38 14.70
N GLU A 14 -6.59 -0.27 14.36
CA GLU A 14 -7.02 0.70 13.35
C GLU A 14 -7.07 0.13 11.93
N LEU A 15 -6.38 -0.98 11.66
CA LEU A 15 -6.37 -1.64 10.35
C LEU A 15 -7.53 -2.63 10.17
N TYR A 16 -8.34 -2.84 11.21
CA TYR A 16 -9.50 -3.72 11.19
C TYR A 16 -10.77 -2.96 11.61
N SER A 17 -11.82 -3.10 10.81
CA SER A 17 -13.16 -2.60 11.13
C SER A 17 -14.10 -3.78 11.35
N ALA A 18 -14.90 -3.72 12.42
CA ALA A 18 -15.93 -4.73 12.67
C ALA A 18 -16.99 -4.80 11.55
N ILE A 19 -17.16 -3.73 10.78
CA ILE A 19 -18.16 -3.62 9.70
C ILE A 19 -17.53 -3.94 8.34
N LEU A 20 -16.26 -3.59 8.13
CA LEU A 20 -15.60 -3.65 6.82
C LEU A 20 -14.55 -4.76 6.69
N GLY A 21 -14.20 -5.40 7.80
CA GLY A 21 -13.08 -6.32 7.90
C GLY A 21 -11.73 -5.59 7.81
N TRP A 22 -10.76 -6.21 7.15
CA TRP A 22 -9.42 -5.64 6.97
C TRP A 22 -9.45 -4.42 6.05
N LEU A 23 -9.06 -3.27 6.59
CA LEU A 23 -8.89 -2.01 5.85
C LEU A 23 -7.53 -1.94 5.15
N PHE A 24 -6.57 -2.73 5.63
CA PHE A 24 -5.22 -2.82 5.11
C PHE A 24 -5.05 -4.04 4.22
N ASN A 25 -4.51 -3.83 3.01
CA ASN A 25 -4.15 -4.93 2.12
C ASN A 25 -2.67 -5.25 2.26
N SER A 26 -2.36 -6.28 3.06
CA SER A 26 -0.99 -6.72 3.31
C SER A 26 -0.27 -7.21 2.05
N SER A 27 -0.97 -7.84 1.11
CA SER A 27 -0.38 -8.30 -0.15
C SER A 27 0.04 -7.12 -1.04
N ALA A 28 -0.78 -6.08 -1.12
CA ALA A 28 -0.44 -4.86 -1.85
C ALA A 28 0.77 -4.14 -1.20
N ALA A 29 0.79 -4.07 0.13
CA ALA A 29 1.94 -3.52 0.86
C ALA A 29 3.21 -4.33 0.65
N GLU A 30 3.13 -5.66 0.66
CA GLU A 30 4.27 -6.54 0.39
C GLU A 30 4.82 -6.34 -1.03
N GLN A 31 3.95 -6.25 -2.04
CA GLN A 31 4.36 -5.95 -3.42
C GLN A 31 5.06 -4.58 -3.52
N GLY A 32 4.54 -3.57 -2.81
CA GLY A 32 5.18 -2.26 -2.69
C GLY A 32 6.57 -2.35 -2.06
N ASN A 33 6.71 -3.11 -0.97
CA ASN A 33 7.99 -3.33 -0.28
C ASN A 33 8.99 -4.08 -1.15
N VAL A 34 8.57 -5.06 -1.94
CA VAL A 34 9.44 -5.76 -2.89
C VAL A 34 9.95 -4.81 -3.97
N TRP A 35 9.10 -3.90 -4.45
CA TRP A 35 9.53 -2.87 -5.39
C TRP A 35 10.50 -1.88 -4.74
N PHE A 36 10.17 -1.35 -3.56
CA PHE A 36 11.00 -0.39 -2.85
C PHE A 36 12.32 -0.99 -2.36
N GLY A 37 12.33 -2.31 -2.11
CA GLY A 37 13.50 -3.10 -1.72
C GLY A 37 14.69 -2.93 -2.67
N LYS A 38 14.44 -2.56 -3.93
CA LYS A 38 15.48 -2.27 -4.94
C LYS A 38 16.30 -1.02 -4.63
N PHE A 39 15.78 -0.11 -3.80
CA PHE A 39 16.45 1.13 -3.40
C PHE A 39 17.16 1.01 -2.05
N MET A 40 17.06 -0.13 -1.37
CA MET A 40 17.70 -0.38 -0.07
C MET A 40 19.19 0.00 -0.01
N PRO A 41 20.03 -0.26 -1.03
CA PRO A 41 21.44 0.15 -0.99
C PRO A 41 21.64 1.67 -0.90
N VAL A 42 20.71 2.47 -1.46
CA VAL A 42 20.78 3.93 -1.49
C VAL A 42 20.23 4.54 -0.20
N VAL A 43 19.13 3.99 0.31
CA VAL A 43 18.42 4.57 1.46
C VAL A 43 19.00 4.17 2.82
N ARG A 44 19.91 3.19 2.87
CA ARG A 44 20.52 2.68 4.12
C ARG A 44 21.30 3.73 4.91
N GLU A 45 21.98 4.62 4.22
CA GLU A 45 22.82 5.67 4.84
C GLU A 45 22.10 7.01 4.97
N MET A 46 20.81 7.06 4.63
CA MET A 46 20.02 8.29 4.74
C MET A 46 19.63 8.54 6.19
N SER A 47 19.67 9.81 6.59
CA SER A 47 18.96 10.23 7.80
C SER A 47 17.45 10.07 7.62
N GLU A 48 16.72 9.98 8.72
CA GLU A 48 15.25 9.82 8.73
C GLU A 48 14.54 10.84 7.82
N THR A 49 14.93 12.12 7.90
CA THR A 49 14.34 13.18 7.07
C THR A 49 14.54 12.95 5.57
N HIS A 50 15.75 12.55 5.17
CA HIS A 50 16.04 12.26 3.76
C HIS A 50 15.36 10.97 3.31
N TYR A 51 15.30 9.97 4.18
CA TYR A 51 14.60 8.72 3.92
C TYR A 51 13.10 8.96 3.67
N ASN A 52 12.43 9.72 4.54
CA ASN A 52 11.00 10.02 4.42
C ASN A 52 10.71 10.82 3.14
N PHE A 53 11.50 11.86 2.87
CA PHE A 53 11.37 12.63 1.62
C PHE A 53 11.57 11.73 0.38
N PHE A 54 12.62 10.91 0.38
CA PHE A 54 12.89 10.00 -0.74
C PHE A 54 11.77 8.98 -0.93
N LEU A 55 11.25 8.42 0.16
CA LEU A 55 10.15 7.47 0.13
C LEU A 55 8.89 8.10 -0.47
N ASP A 56 8.51 9.30 -0.03
CA ASP A 56 7.33 10.02 -0.51
C ASP A 56 7.42 10.31 -2.02
N GLU A 57 8.55 10.87 -2.46
CA GLU A 57 8.78 11.18 -3.88
C GLU A 57 8.78 9.92 -4.75
N MET A 58 9.43 8.85 -4.29
CA MET A 58 9.47 7.59 -5.03
C MET A 58 8.10 6.94 -5.14
N ILE A 59 7.28 6.97 -4.07
CA ILE A 59 5.91 6.48 -4.10
C ILE A 59 5.07 7.28 -5.10
N LEU A 60 5.20 8.61 -5.10
CA LEU A 60 4.49 9.48 -6.04
C LEU A 60 4.84 9.12 -7.49
N ILE A 61 6.12 9.06 -7.83
CA ILE A 61 6.60 8.69 -9.17
C ILE A 61 6.11 7.28 -9.55
N HIS A 62 6.16 6.32 -8.63
CA HIS A 62 5.69 4.96 -8.89
C HIS A 62 4.20 4.92 -9.21
N ASN A 63 3.39 5.67 -8.47
CA ASN A 63 1.95 5.73 -8.67
C ASN A 63 1.60 6.34 -10.03
N GLU A 64 2.25 7.44 -10.41
CA GLU A 64 2.09 8.06 -11.74
C GLU A 64 2.42 7.08 -12.87
N GLN A 65 3.56 6.38 -12.76
CA GLN A 65 3.94 5.35 -13.71
C GLN A 65 2.91 4.21 -13.77
N ARG A 66 2.35 3.82 -12.63
CA ARG A 66 1.37 2.74 -12.55
C ARG A 66 0.04 3.14 -13.18
N VAL A 67 -0.41 4.36 -12.94
CA VAL A 67 -1.60 4.93 -13.59
C VAL A 67 -1.43 4.94 -15.10
N ALA A 68 -0.30 5.46 -15.62
CA ALA A 68 -0.04 5.49 -17.05
C ALA A 68 -0.02 4.08 -17.69
N VAL A 69 0.51 3.07 -16.98
CA VAL A 69 0.48 1.66 -17.44
C VAL A 69 -0.94 1.11 -17.46
N LEU A 70 -1.74 1.43 -16.44
CA LEU A 70 -3.13 0.97 -16.34
C LEU A 70 -4.01 1.61 -17.41
N GLU A 71 -3.85 2.90 -17.68
CA GLU A 71 -4.55 3.61 -18.76
C GLU A 71 -4.24 2.98 -20.12
N LYS A 72 -2.97 2.67 -20.41
CA LYS A 72 -2.57 1.97 -21.63
C LYS A 72 -3.20 0.57 -21.77
N ARG A 73 -3.51 -0.07 -20.65
CA ARG A 73 -4.20 -1.38 -20.61
C ARG A 73 -5.72 -1.27 -20.67
N GLY A 74 -6.26 -0.05 -20.78
CA GLY A 74 -7.71 0.21 -20.77
C GLY A 74 -8.33 0.10 -19.37
N CYS A 75 -7.51 -0.05 -18.32
CA CYS A 75 -7.98 0.02 -16.94
C CYS A 75 -8.24 1.49 -16.58
N ARG A 76 -9.21 1.74 -15.70
CA ARG A 76 -9.58 3.09 -15.25
C ARG A 76 -9.29 3.25 -13.76
N PRO A 77 -8.02 3.45 -13.35
CA PRO A 77 -7.73 3.78 -11.97
C PRO A 77 -8.42 5.10 -11.64
N ARG A 78 -9.10 5.16 -10.50
CA ARG A 78 -9.74 6.39 -10.01
C ARG A 78 -9.30 6.64 -8.59
N MET A 79 -9.23 7.91 -8.22
CA MET A 79 -9.11 8.29 -6.82
C MET A 79 -10.42 7.93 -6.13
N VAL A 80 -10.33 7.06 -5.12
CA VAL A 80 -11.47 6.65 -4.29
C VAL A 80 -11.46 7.53 -3.04
N PRO A 81 -12.50 8.34 -2.80
CA PRO A 81 -12.64 9.09 -1.56
C PRO A 81 -12.60 8.16 -0.34
N LEU A 82 -12.06 8.65 0.77
CA LEU A 82 -11.91 7.85 1.99
C LEU A 82 -13.26 7.37 2.53
N GLU A 83 -14.29 8.19 2.38
CA GLU A 83 -15.67 7.89 2.73
C GLU A 83 -16.19 6.68 1.95
N GLU A 84 -15.82 6.57 0.67
CA GLU A 84 -16.20 5.46 -0.19
C GLU A 84 -15.39 4.19 0.13
N LEU A 85 -14.10 4.33 0.43
CA LEU A 85 -13.26 3.22 0.89
C LEU A 85 -13.77 2.60 2.21
N ARG A 86 -14.47 3.41 3.02
CA ARG A 86 -15.11 3.01 4.28
C ARG A 86 -16.51 2.43 4.10
N LEU A 87 -17.02 2.27 2.89
CA LEU A 87 -18.29 1.59 2.66
C LEU A 87 -18.11 0.07 2.79
N PRO A 88 -19.10 -0.65 3.36
CA PRO A 88 -19.07 -2.11 3.36
C PRO A 88 -18.86 -2.62 1.94
N ARG A 89 -17.87 -3.50 1.75
CA ARG A 89 -17.68 -4.17 0.46
C ARG A 89 -19.00 -4.85 0.11
N GLN A 90 -19.71 -4.36 -0.91
CA GLN A 90 -20.83 -5.10 -1.46
C GLN A 90 -20.30 -6.45 -1.90
N GLY A 91 -20.94 -7.54 -1.44
CA GLY A 91 -20.47 -8.90 -1.64
C GLY A 91 -20.05 -9.14 -3.08
N GLY A 92 -18.74 -9.26 -3.29
CA GLY A 92 -18.18 -9.92 -4.46
C GLY A 92 -18.09 -11.39 -4.11
N ASP A 93 -18.71 -12.21 -4.95
CA ASP A 93 -18.97 -13.63 -4.78
C ASP A 93 -17.83 -14.42 -4.13
N GLY A 94 -18.23 -15.33 -3.25
CA GLY A 94 -17.34 -16.35 -2.73
C GLY A 94 -16.78 -17.19 -3.88
N SER A 95 -15.48 -17.05 -4.11
CA SER A 95 -14.66 -18.06 -4.77
C SER A 95 -13.21 -17.85 -4.33
N LEU A 96 -12.89 -18.46 -3.19
CA LEU A 96 -11.59 -19.10 -2.97
C LEU A 96 -11.57 -20.41 -3.77
#